data_AF-A0A853F1L0-F1
#
_entry.id   AF-A0A853F1L0-F1
#
_cell.length_a   1.000
_cell.length_b   1.000
_cell.length_c   1.000
_cell.angle_alpha   90.00
_cell.angle_beta   90.00
_cell.angle_gamma   90.00
#
_symmetry.space_group_name_H-M   'P 1'
#
loop_
_entity.id
_entity.type
_entity.pdbx_description
1 polymer ?
#
loop_
_entity_poly.entity_id
_entity_poly.type
_entity_poly.pdbx_seq_one_letter_code
_entity_poly.pdbx_strand_id
1 'polypeptide(L)'
;MSNTTLRKNQKNQLNNTGINQQKLRAFAGELAKDIHTQDDLADLSASLVKMTIEAALGAEMEHHLGYPKHRQDNGSDNTRNGYYPKIETPPINWTLNFNI
;
A
#
# COMPACT_ATOMS: atom_id res chain seq x y z
N MET A 1 7.96 -31.88 30.27
CA MET A 1 7.18 -31.02 29.35
C MET A 1 8.01 -30.79 28.09
N SER A 2 7.51 -31.21 26.93
CA SER A 2 8.28 -31.22 25.67
C SER A 2 8.27 -29.84 24.99
N ASN A 3 9.42 -29.45 24.41
CA ASN A 3 9.68 -28.17 23.73
C ASN A 3 8.79 -27.92 22.48
N THR A 4 7.94 -28.88 22.14
CA THR A 4 6.91 -28.82 21.09
C THR A 4 5.73 -27.92 21.45
N THR A 5 5.47 -27.68 22.74
CA THR A 5 4.33 -26.86 23.19
C THR A 5 4.64 -25.35 23.20
N LEU A 6 5.92 -24.96 23.28
CA LEU A 6 6.34 -23.55 23.31
C LEU A 6 6.45 -22.92 21.90
N ARG A 7 6.75 -23.71 20.86
CA ARG A 7 6.82 -23.21 19.47
C ARG A 7 5.48 -22.82 18.87
N LYS A 8 4.36 -23.29 19.42
CA LYS A 8 3.02 -22.96 18.92
C LYS A 8 2.53 -21.59 19.43
N ASN A 9 2.95 -21.17 20.62
CA ASN A 9 2.57 -19.88 21.20
C ASN A 9 3.47 -18.69 20.78
N GLN A 10 4.62 -18.95 20.16
CA GLN A 10 5.42 -17.89 19.52
C GLN A 10 4.93 -17.54 18.11
N LYS A 11 4.36 -18.50 17.37
CA LYS A 11 3.83 -18.26 16.01
C LYS A 11 2.53 -17.46 15.98
N ASN A 12 1.85 -17.31 17.12
CA ASN A 12 0.61 -16.54 17.24
C ASN A 12 0.81 -15.08 17.70
N GLN A 13 2.06 -14.59 17.76
CA GLN A 13 2.37 -13.20 18.14
C GLN A 13 2.87 -12.30 17.00
N LEU A 14 2.91 -12.81 15.78
CA LEU A 14 2.97 -12.01 14.56
C LEU A 14 1.57 -12.25 13.97
N ASN A 15 0.63 -11.32 13.84
CA ASN A 15 0.67 -10.06 13.11
C ASN A 15 -0.61 -9.29 13.50
N ASN A 16 -0.49 -8.17 14.22
CA ASN A 16 -1.61 -7.29 14.55
C ASN A 16 -1.72 -6.12 13.56
N THR A 17 -1.63 -6.45 12.27
CA THR A 17 -1.98 -5.56 11.17
C THR A 17 -2.93 -6.40 10.32
N GLY A 18 -4.09 -5.87 9.93
CA GLY A 18 -5.08 -6.58 9.11
C GLY A 18 -4.59 -7.00 7.72
N ILE A 19 -3.27 -6.90 7.47
CA ILE A 19 -2.58 -7.25 6.25
C ILE A 19 -2.09 -8.70 6.34
N ASN A 20 -2.56 -9.52 5.41
CA ASN A 20 -2.18 -10.92 5.30
C ASN A 20 -0.71 -11.06 4.85
N GLN A 21 0.15 -11.46 5.77
CA GLN A 21 1.60 -11.60 5.56
C GLN A 21 1.97 -12.63 4.49
N GLN A 22 1.19 -13.69 4.29
CA GLN A 22 1.45 -14.67 3.23
C GLN A 22 1.17 -14.08 1.86
N LYS A 23 0.04 -13.36 1.71
CA LYS A 23 -0.29 -12.66 0.47
C LYS A 23 0.77 -11.60 0.14
N LEU A 24 1.24 -10.87 1.15
CA LEU A 24 2.28 -9.86 0.98
C LEU A 24 3.61 -10.46 0.51
N ARG A 25 4.02 -11.62 1.06
CA ARG A 25 5.22 -12.33 0.62
C ARG A 25 5.10 -12.85 -0.82
N ALA A 26 3.94 -13.38 -1.20
CA ALA A 26 3.70 -13.84 -2.57
C ALA A 26 3.80 -12.67 -3.56
N PHE A 27 3.17 -11.54 -3.23
CA PHE A 27 3.22 -10.32 -4.03
C PHE A 27 4.64 -9.75 -4.13
N ALA A 28 5.38 -9.69 -3.02
CA ALA A 28 6.78 -9.26 -3.02
C ALA A 28 7.68 -10.16 -3.90
N GLY A 29 7.42 -11.47 -3.89
CA GLY A 29 8.16 -12.42 -4.75
C GLY A 29 7.83 -12.29 -6.25
N GLU A 30 6.64 -11.78 -6.59
CA GLU A 30 6.29 -11.45 -7.97
C GLU A 30 7.00 -10.18 -8.42
N LEU A 31 6.94 -9.11 -7.62
CA LEU A 31 7.62 -7.84 -7.92
C LEU A 31 9.14 -7.98 -7.99
N ALA A 32 9.74 -8.83 -7.15
CA ALA A 32 11.18 -9.05 -7.14
C ALA A 32 11.73 -9.64 -8.45
N LYS A 33 10.90 -10.20 -9.33
CA LYS A 33 11.33 -10.71 -10.63
C LYS A 33 11.70 -9.60 -11.61
N ASP A 34 11.06 -8.45 -11.47
CA ASP A 34 11.19 -7.30 -12.37
C ASP A 34 12.10 -6.20 -11.79
N ILE A 35 12.62 -6.38 -10.57
CA ILE A 35 13.56 -5.46 -9.91
C ILE A 35 14.98 -5.99 -10.13
N HIS A 36 15.82 -5.21 -10.83
CA HIS A 36 17.20 -5.60 -11.12
C HIS A 36 18.22 -4.60 -10.56
N THR A 37 17.80 -3.38 -10.24
CA THR A 37 18.66 -2.30 -9.76
C THR A 37 18.10 -1.62 -8.52
N GLN A 38 18.94 -0.80 -7.87
CA GLN A 38 18.51 0.03 -6.75
C GLN A 38 17.51 1.12 -7.19
N ASP A 39 17.63 1.60 -8.42
CA ASP A 39 16.72 2.60 -8.99
C ASP A 39 15.32 2.01 -9.22
N ASP A 40 15.24 0.78 -9.73
CA ASP A 40 13.96 0.06 -9.90
C ASP A 40 13.22 -0.10 -8.55
N LEU A 41 13.97 -0.35 -7.47
CA LEU A 41 13.42 -0.44 -6.13
C LEU A 41 12.90 0.92 -5.63
N ALA A 42 13.64 1.99 -5.89
CA ALA A 42 13.23 3.35 -5.54
C ALA A 42 11.94 3.73 -6.28
N ASP A 43 11.86 3.45 -7.58
CA ASP A 43 10.69 3.71 -8.42
C ASP A 43 9.46 2.92 -7.98
N LEU A 44 9.65 1.64 -7.63
CA LEU A 44 8.57 0.82 -7.08
C LEU A 44 8.05 1.40 -5.77
N SER A 45 8.95 1.79 -4.86
CA SER A 45 8.57 2.35 -3.57
C SER A 45 7.78 3.65 -3.73
N ALA A 46 8.23 4.54 -4.61
CA ALA A 46 7.53 5.79 -4.93
C ALA A 46 6.16 5.52 -5.54
N SER A 47 6.07 4.55 -6.45
CA SER A 47 4.81 4.15 -7.10
C SER A 47 3.80 3.59 -6.09
N LEU A 48 4.24 2.72 -5.17
CA LEU A 48 3.39 2.16 -4.10
C LEU A 48 2.85 3.23 -3.16
N VAL A 49 3.71 4.18 -2.76
CA VAL A 49 3.30 5.34 -1.94
C VAL A 49 2.26 6.18 -2.68
N LYS A 50 2.52 6.52 -3.95
CA LYS A 50 1.60 7.30 -4.78
C LYS A 50 0.23 6.63 -4.90
N MET A 51 0.18 5.33 -5.25
CA MET A 51 -1.07 4.59 -5.38
C MET A 51 -1.85 4.54 -4.06
N THR A 52 -1.17 4.38 -2.93
CA THR A 52 -1.81 4.36 -1.61
C THR A 52 -2.42 5.72 -1.27
N ILE A 53 -1.70 6.82 -1.56
CA ILE A 53 -2.19 8.19 -1.37
C ILE A 53 -3.40 8.46 -2.27
N GLU A 54 -3.32 8.11 -3.55
CA GLU A 54 -4.41 8.30 -4.51
C GLU A 54 -5.66 7.51 -4.10
N ALA A 55 -5.50 6.28 -3.60
CA ALA A 55 -6.61 5.48 -3.09
C ALA A 55 -7.21 6.09 -1.82
N ALA A 56 -6.39 6.54 -0.88
CA ALA A 56 -6.84 7.19 0.34
C ALA A 56 -7.61 8.50 0.04
N LEU A 57 -7.05 9.35 -0.81
CA LEU A 57 -7.69 10.60 -1.25
C LEU A 57 -8.96 10.33 -2.08
N GLY A 58 -8.95 9.29 -2.91
CA GLY A 58 -10.11 8.84 -3.67
C GLY A 58 -11.26 8.44 -2.76
N ALA A 59 -10.99 7.62 -1.74
CA ALA A 59 -11.95 7.22 -0.73
C ALA A 59 -12.45 8.41 0.10
N GLU A 60 -11.56 9.34 0.47
CA GLU A 60 -11.92 10.57 1.15
C GLU A 60 -12.90 11.41 0.30
N MET A 61 -12.63 11.55 -1.01
CA MET A 61 -13.55 12.24 -1.92
C MET A 61 -14.90 11.53 -2.04
N GLU A 62 -14.95 10.20 -2.09
CA GLU A 62 -16.22 9.44 -2.12
C GLU A 62 -17.04 9.67 -0.87
N HIS A 63 -16.39 9.70 0.29
CA HIS A 63 -17.02 10.01 1.57
C HIS A 63 -17.57 11.44 1.61
N HIS A 64 -16.76 12.44 1.23
CA HIS A 64 -17.18 13.85 1.26
C HIS A 64 -18.26 14.19 0.24
N LEU A 65 -18.25 13.56 -0.94
CA LEU A 65 -19.25 13.78 -1.99
C LEU A 65 -20.50 12.92 -1.81
N GLY A 66 -20.44 11.84 -1.01
CA GLY A 66 -21.54 10.89 -0.84
C GLY A 66 -21.84 10.05 -2.08
N TYR A 67 -20.90 9.99 -3.04
CA TYR A 67 -21.04 9.17 -4.24
C TYR A 67 -19.70 8.70 -4.84
N PRO A 68 -19.67 7.50 -5.45
CA PRO A 68 -18.48 6.94 -6.06
C PRO A 68 -18.06 7.69 -7.32
N LYS A 69 -16.78 7.59 -7.69
CA LYS A 69 -16.29 8.13 -8.96
C LYS A 69 -17.08 7.51 -10.13
N HIS A 70 -17.55 8.34 -11.07
CA HIS A 70 -18.39 7.94 -12.23
C HIS A 70 -19.85 7.54 -11.92
N ARG A 71 -20.42 7.91 -10.77
CA ARG A 71 -21.88 7.87 -10.59
C ARG A 71 -22.56 8.73 -11.66
N GLN A 72 -23.64 8.24 -12.27
CA GLN A 72 -24.53 9.06 -13.08
C GLN A 72 -25.01 10.26 -12.27
N ASP A 73 -24.96 11.44 -12.89
CA ASP A 73 -25.38 12.68 -12.26
C ASP A 73 -26.89 12.65 -12.05
N ASN A 74 -27.29 12.71 -10.78
CA ASN A 74 -28.69 12.69 -10.37
C ASN A 74 -29.16 14.09 -9.92
N GLY A 75 -28.46 15.15 -10.34
CA GLY A 75 -28.73 16.53 -9.94
C GLY A 75 -27.93 16.98 -8.71
N SER A 76 -26.65 16.60 -8.62
CA SER A 76 -25.78 17.11 -7.54
C SER A 76 -25.16 18.46 -7.91
N ASP A 77 -25.28 19.47 -7.04
CA ASP A 77 -24.70 20.81 -7.25
C ASP A 77 -23.16 20.83 -7.33
N ASN A 78 -22.49 19.74 -6.92
CA ASN A 78 -21.03 19.63 -6.91
C ASN A 78 -20.57 18.36 -7.64
N THR A 79 -19.80 18.54 -8.71
CA THR A 79 -19.24 17.49 -9.58
C THR A 79 -17.72 17.43 -9.49
N ARG A 80 -17.12 16.24 -9.61
CA ARG A 80 -15.65 16.07 -9.61
C ARG A 80 -14.99 16.81 -10.78
N ASN A 81 -14.13 17.79 -10.50
CA ASN A 81 -13.44 18.62 -11.51
C ASN A 81 -12.06 18.08 -11.93
N GLY A 82 -11.97 16.79 -12.26
CA GLY A 82 -10.73 16.18 -12.73
C GLY A 82 -9.67 15.98 -11.63
N TYR A 83 -8.39 15.98 -12.02
CA TYR A 83 -7.25 15.82 -11.13
C TYR A 83 -6.22 16.92 -11.39
N TYR A 84 -5.48 17.32 -10.35
CA TYR A 84 -4.33 18.22 -10.46
C TYR A 84 -3.07 17.50 -10.01
N PRO A 85 -1.98 17.53 -10.80
CA PRO A 85 -0.73 16.91 -10.40
C PRO A 85 -0.13 17.67 -9.22
N LYS A 86 0.18 16.95 -8.14
CA LYS A 86 0.98 17.46 -7.03
C LYS A 86 2.22 16.59 -6.90
N ILE A 87 3.38 17.23 -6.86
CA ILE A 87 4.67 16.57 -6.67
C ILE A 87 4.88 16.46 -5.16
N GLU A 88 4.70 15.26 -4.63
CA GLU A 88 5.13 14.90 -3.28
C GLU A 88 6.54 14.32 -3.43
N THR A 89 7.56 14.98 -2.90
CA THR A 89 8.93 14.42 -2.87
C THR A 89 8.95 13.25 -1.90
N PRO A 90 9.23 12.01 -2.33
CA PRO A 90 9.31 10.90 -1.41
C PRO A 90 10.47 11.14 -0.42
N PRO A 91 10.28 10.93 0.89
CA PRO A 91 11.33 11.10 1.88
C PRO A 91 12.26 9.88 1.79
N ILE A 92 13.19 9.85 0.84
CA ILE A 92 14.13 8.74 0.72
C ILE A 92 15.49 9.13 1.30
N ASN A 93 15.66 8.92 2.60
CA ASN A 93 16.94 8.46 3.14
C ASN A 93 16.65 7.33 4.13
N TRP A 94 16.62 6.10 3.62
CA TRP A 94 16.43 4.89 4.42
C TRP A 94 17.58 3.93 4.14
N THR A 95 18.50 3.77 5.10
CA THR A 95 19.45 2.66 5.10
C THR A 95 18.68 1.39 5.42
N LEU A 96 18.33 0.62 4.39
CA LEU A 96 17.72 -0.71 4.56
C LEU A 96 18.85 -1.74 4.73
N ASN A 97 19.01 -2.24 5.95
CA ASN A 97 19.86 -3.41 6.21
C ASN A 97 19.10 -4.67 5.80
N PHE A 98 19.48 -5.27 4.68
CA PHE A 98 19.04 -6.59 4.28
C PHE A 98 19.95 -7.64 4.89
N ASN A 99 19.36 -8.67 5.51
CA ASN A 99 20.08 -9.89 5.85
C ASN A 99 19.76 -10.90 4.73
N ILE A 100 20.74 -11.17 3.87
CA ILE A 100 20.66 -12.19 2.83
C ILE A 100 20.90 -13.56 3.47
#